data_AF-A0A1R1D593-F1
#
_entry.id   AF-A0A1R1D593-F1
#
_cell.length_a   1.000
_cell.length_b   1.000
_cell.length_c   1.000
_cell.angle_alpha   90.00
_cell.angle_beta   90.00
_cell.angle_gamma   90.00
#
_symmetry.space_group_name_H-M   'P 1'
#
loop_
_entity.id
_entity.type
_entity.pdbx_description
1 polymer ?
#
loop_
_entity_poly.entity_id
_entity_poly.type
_entity_poly.pdbx_seq_one_letter_code
_entity_poly.pdbx_strand_id
1 'polypeptide(L)'
;MSAKKTFKVSNVKSTSRARITSNCSCKEHHKSCGCGRRVDPAVEAMQVAGKDLSDTFKQLKDEHTAAKLVKAIRCRDAKAVQDLLDCKCRVVCFFCTHDKDCVRICCAFGRSSDVTVSFDICVKRAQDQCHRKSWF
;
A
#
# COMPACT_ATOMS: atom_id res chain seq x y z
N MET A 1 17.75 -67.13 27.85
CA MET A 1 18.10 -65.85 27.20
C MET A 1 16.83 -65.24 26.62
N SER A 2 16.45 -64.02 27.02
CA SER A 2 15.41 -63.26 26.30
C SER A 2 15.59 -61.77 26.56
N ALA A 3 15.96 -61.05 25.51
CA ALA A 3 16.29 -59.63 25.51
C ALA A 3 15.01 -58.78 25.37
N LYS A 4 14.76 -57.89 26.33
CA LYS A 4 13.71 -56.87 26.21
C LYS A 4 14.22 -55.73 25.32
N LYS A 5 13.80 -55.73 24.05
CA LYS A 5 13.94 -54.57 23.14
C LYS A 5 12.78 -53.61 23.39
N THR A 6 13.08 -52.42 23.87
CA THR A 6 12.10 -51.32 23.99
C THR A 6 11.88 -50.67 22.63
N PHE A 7 10.61 -50.58 22.25
CA PHE A 7 10.14 -49.94 21.02
C PHE A 7 10.39 -48.42 21.05
N LYS A 8 10.98 -47.91 19.96
CA LYS A 8 11.19 -46.48 19.72
C LYS A 8 10.14 -46.04 18.70
N VAL A 9 9.15 -45.26 19.13
CA VAL A 9 8.19 -44.58 18.24
C VAL A 9 8.47 -43.09 18.28
N SER A 10 8.82 -42.56 17.11
CA SER A 10 9.02 -41.16 16.79
C SER A 10 7.67 -40.43 16.75
N ASN A 11 7.57 -39.29 17.44
CA ASN A 11 6.50 -38.33 17.19
C ASN A 11 7.10 -36.93 16.94
N VAL A 12 6.72 -36.35 15.81
CA VAL A 12 7.17 -35.07 15.28
C VAL A 12 6.30 -33.97 15.89
N LYS A 13 6.89 -32.85 16.35
CA LYS A 13 6.32 -31.50 16.17
C LYS A 13 7.20 -30.36 16.69
N SER A 14 7.41 -29.42 15.77
CA SER A 14 7.29 -27.96 15.92
C SER A 14 8.41 -27.16 16.59
N THR A 15 9.04 -26.38 15.71
CA THR A 15 9.89 -25.21 15.89
C THR A 15 9.31 -24.13 16.80
N SER A 16 10.20 -23.48 17.57
CA SER A 16 10.26 -22.04 17.90
C SER A 16 10.36 -21.71 19.39
N ARG A 17 11.55 -21.28 19.83
CA ARG A 17 11.79 -20.10 20.70
C ARG A 17 13.26 -20.04 21.09
N ALA A 18 14.08 -19.38 20.28
CA ALA A 18 15.37 -18.89 20.73
C ALA A 18 15.13 -17.65 21.61
N ARG A 19 15.49 -17.73 22.89
CA ARG A 19 15.61 -16.57 23.80
C ARG A 19 16.76 -15.71 23.30
N ILE A 20 16.49 -14.49 22.85
CA ILE A 20 17.51 -13.46 22.70
C ILE A 20 17.57 -12.71 24.02
N THR A 21 18.59 -13.02 24.84
CA THR A 21 18.93 -12.26 26.05
C THR A 21 19.69 -11.01 25.65
N SER A 22 19.07 -9.83 25.77
CA SER A 22 19.73 -8.54 25.55
C SER A 22 20.28 -7.98 26.87
N ASN A 23 21.47 -8.43 27.27
CA ASN A 23 22.28 -7.73 28.28
C ASN A 23 23.43 -7.04 27.55
N CYS A 24 23.25 -5.79 27.15
CA CYS A 24 24.37 -4.94 26.76
C CYS A 24 24.97 -4.31 28.03
N SER A 25 25.98 -4.96 28.58
CA SER A 25 26.87 -4.36 29.58
C SER A 25 28.02 -3.64 28.86
N CYS A 26 27.77 -2.40 28.43
CA CYS A 26 28.82 -1.53 27.91
C CYS A 26 29.52 -0.86 29.10
N LYS A 27 30.60 -1.47 29.59
CA LYS A 27 31.52 -0.84 30.54
C LYS A 27 32.30 0.27 29.84
N GLU A 28 32.52 1.33 30.60
CA GLU A 28 33.17 2.58 30.24
C GLU A 28 34.53 2.40 29.56
N HIS A 29 34.84 3.42 28.73
CA HIS A 29 36.04 3.67 27.95
C HIS A 29 36.03 3.21 26.48
N HIS A 30 36.39 4.19 25.64
CA HIS A 30 36.61 4.19 24.19
C HIS A 30 35.49 4.80 23.32
N LYS A 31 35.74 6.08 22.98
CA LYS A 31 35.47 6.77 21.71
C LYS A 31 34.15 6.43 21.02
N SER A 32 33.18 7.34 21.18
CA SER A 32 32.16 7.67 20.17
C SER A 32 31.62 6.46 19.39
N CYS A 33 30.91 5.57 20.08
CA CYS A 33 30.09 4.59 19.39
C CYS A 33 28.96 5.37 18.71
N GLY A 34 29.11 5.63 17.41
CA GLY A 34 28.16 6.34 16.56
C GLY A 34 26.90 5.53 16.30
N CYS A 35 26.28 4.98 17.33
CA CYS A 35 24.93 4.44 17.30
C CYS A 35 23.90 5.58 17.35
N GLY A 36 24.07 6.57 16.47
CA GLY A 36 22.97 7.45 16.08
C GLY A 36 21.91 6.54 15.46
N ARG A 37 20.72 6.51 16.06
CA ARG A 37 19.56 5.82 15.49
C ARG A 37 19.39 6.29 14.05
N ARG A 38 19.84 5.50 13.08
CA ARG A 38 19.54 5.77 11.67
C ARG A 38 18.04 5.63 11.57
N VAL A 39 17.36 6.77 11.38
CA VAL A 39 15.92 6.79 11.14
C VAL A 39 15.68 5.97 9.87
N ASP A 40 14.76 5.02 9.96
CA ASP A 40 14.39 4.18 8.82
C ASP A 40 13.91 5.08 7.66
N PRO A 41 14.55 5.04 6.48
CA PRO A 41 14.12 5.83 5.32
C PRO A 41 12.65 5.64 4.96
N ALA A 42 12.06 4.47 5.26
CA ALA A 42 10.64 4.21 5.04
C ALA A 42 9.74 5.10 5.91
N VAL A 43 10.20 5.52 7.10
CA VAL A 43 9.44 6.43 7.98
C VAL A 43 9.34 7.83 7.35
N GLU A 44 10.45 8.36 6.84
CA GLU A 44 10.46 9.64 6.13
C GLU A 44 9.62 9.55 4.85
N ALA A 45 9.80 8.50 4.06
CA ALA A 45 9.02 8.26 2.85
C ALA A 45 7.51 8.15 3.13
N MET A 46 7.11 7.53 4.25
CA MET A 46 5.72 7.43 4.66
C MET A 46 5.13 8.80 5.05
N GLN A 47 5.91 9.65 5.72
CA GLN A 47 5.47 11.02 6.04
C GLN A 47 5.26 11.85 4.77
N VAL A 48 6.17 11.74 3.80
CA VAL A 48 6.03 12.37 2.48
C VAL A 48 4.81 11.81 1.75
N ALA A 49 4.62 10.49 1.73
CA ALA A 49 3.45 9.85 1.13
C ALA A 49 2.13 10.39 1.71
N GLY A 50 2.05 10.48 3.04
CA GLY A 50 0.87 11.02 3.72
C GLY A 50 0.58 12.47 3.35
N LYS A 51 1.62 13.30 3.24
CA LYS A 51 1.49 14.71 2.82
C LYS A 51 1.00 14.80 1.37
N ASP A 52 1.66 14.11 0.44
CA ASP A 52 1.35 14.18 -0.99
C ASP A 52 -0.05 13.66 -1.30
N LEU A 53 -0.46 12.55 -0.67
CA LEU A 53 -1.82 12.03 -0.78
C LEU A 53 -2.85 13.02 -0.20
N SER A 54 -2.56 13.62 0.95
CA SER A 54 -3.43 14.63 1.56
C SER A 54 -3.62 15.83 0.63
N ASP A 55 -2.55 16.34 0.01
CA ASP A 55 -2.61 17.46 -0.92
C ASP A 55 -3.38 17.10 -2.20
N THR A 56 -3.21 15.88 -2.71
CA THR A 56 -4.02 15.35 -3.83
C THR A 56 -5.51 15.32 -3.48
N PHE A 57 -5.88 14.73 -2.34
CA PHE A 57 -7.29 14.65 -1.92
C PHE A 57 -7.89 16.02 -1.55
N LYS A 58 -7.08 17.00 -1.11
CA LYS A 58 -7.55 18.38 -0.89
C LYS A 58 -8.05 19.02 -2.18
N GLN A 59 -7.44 18.74 -3.34
CA GLN A 59 -7.90 19.27 -4.63
C GLN A 59 -9.31 18.78 -4.97
N LEU A 60 -9.68 17.57 -4.54
CA LEU A 60 -11.02 17.00 -4.76
C LEU A 60 -12.11 17.67 -3.91
N LYS A 61 -11.77 18.62 -3.03
CA LYS A 61 -12.76 19.50 -2.38
C LYS A 61 -13.35 20.51 -3.34
N ASP A 62 -12.64 20.84 -4.41
CA ASP A 62 -13.17 21.66 -5.50
C ASP A 62 -14.14 20.83 -6.36
N GLU A 63 -15.36 21.33 -6.51
CA GLU A 63 -16.45 20.61 -7.20
C GLU A 63 -16.09 20.30 -8.65
N HIS A 64 -15.45 21.25 -9.35
CA HIS A 64 -15.07 21.08 -10.75
C HIS A 64 -14.03 19.97 -10.93
N THR A 65 -13.03 19.93 -10.05
CA THR A 65 -11.99 18.90 -10.03
C THR A 65 -12.59 17.53 -9.70
N ALA A 66 -13.48 17.44 -8.70
CA ALA A 66 -14.19 16.22 -8.37
C ALA A 66 -15.06 15.71 -9.54
N ALA A 67 -15.79 16.60 -10.20
CA ALA A 67 -16.63 16.27 -11.35
C ALA A 67 -15.81 15.72 -12.53
N LYS A 68 -14.63 16.30 -12.79
CA LYS A 68 -13.69 15.79 -13.80
C LYS A 68 -13.21 14.37 -13.47
N LEU A 69 -12.83 14.12 -12.22
CA LEU A 69 -12.38 12.79 -11.80
C LEU A 69 -13.50 11.74 -11.94
N VAL A 70 -14.72 12.06 -11.49
CA VAL A 70 -15.88 11.18 -11.63
C VAL A 70 -16.15 10.85 -13.11
N LYS A 71 -16.10 11.86 -13.98
CA LYS A 71 -16.26 11.66 -15.43
C LYS A 71 -15.15 10.78 -16.01
N ALA A 72 -13.90 11.04 -15.64
CA ALA A 72 -12.76 10.26 -16.10
C ALA A 72 -12.88 8.78 -15.70
N ILE A 73 -13.29 8.49 -14.47
CA ILE A 73 -13.52 7.12 -14.00
C ILE A 73 -14.63 6.43 -14.81
N ARG A 74 -15.78 7.10 -14.99
CA ARG A 74 -16.92 6.56 -15.77
C ARG A 74 -16.56 6.30 -17.23
N CYS A 75 -15.74 7.16 -17.83
CA CYS A 75 -15.27 7.02 -19.20
C CYS A 75 -14.03 6.13 -19.34
N ARG A 76 -13.49 5.58 -18.25
CA ARG A 76 -12.23 4.81 -18.22
C ARG A 76 -11.06 5.55 -18.85
N ASP A 77 -11.00 6.87 -18.66
CA ASP A 77 -9.97 7.74 -19.21
C ASP A 77 -8.76 7.78 -18.27
N ALA A 78 -7.79 6.90 -18.51
CA ALA A 78 -6.57 6.81 -17.70
C ALA A 78 -5.79 8.12 -17.70
N LYS A 79 -5.75 8.82 -18.84
CA LYS A 79 -4.98 10.06 -18.99
C LYS A 79 -5.61 11.17 -18.17
N ALA A 80 -6.93 11.35 -18.25
CA ALA A 80 -7.61 12.35 -17.45
C ALA A 80 -7.52 12.06 -15.94
N VAL A 81 -7.57 10.79 -15.52
CA VAL A 81 -7.30 10.44 -14.11
C VAL A 81 -5.86 10.78 -13.74
N GLN A 82 -4.89 10.46 -14.60
CA GLN A 82 -3.48 10.72 -14.36
C GLN A 82 -3.15 12.22 -14.28
N ASP A 83 -3.78 13.04 -15.12
CA ASP A 83 -3.59 14.50 -15.16
C ASP A 83 -4.17 15.19 -13.90
N LEU A 84 -5.13 14.56 -13.23
CA LEU A 84 -5.74 15.03 -11.97
C LEU A 84 -4.98 14.55 -10.72
N LEU A 85 -4.08 13.58 -10.89
CA LEU A 85 -3.28 13.01 -9.81
C LEU A 85 -1.82 13.45 -9.96
N ASP A 86 -1.05 13.38 -8.89
CA ASP A 86 0.38 13.68 -8.94
C ASP A 86 1.14 12.67 -9.83
N CYS A 87 2.25 13.11 -10.41
CA CYS A 87 3.14 12.35 -11.31
C CYS A 87 3.68 11.05 -10.72
N LYS A 88 3.62 10.90 -9.39
CA LYS A 88 4.06 9.71 -8.65
C LYS A 88 3.02 8.58 -8.63
N CYS A 89 1.79 8.88 -9.03
CA CYS A 89 0.70 7.92 -9.10
C CYS A 89 0.58 7.34 -10.51
N ARG A 90 0.05 6.13 -10.63
CA ARG A 90 -0.25 5.48 -11.90
C ARG A 90 -1.60 4.78 -11.83
N VAL A 91 -2.42 4.96 -12.86
CA VAL A 91 -3.61 4.13 -13.07
C VAL A 91 -3.17 2.71 -13.43
N VAL A 92 -3.57 1.73 -12.60
CA VAL A 92 -3.26 0.32 -12.83
C VAL A 92 -4.32 -0.33 -13.72
N CYS A 93 -5.58 -0.18 -13.36
CA CYS A 93 -6.70 -0.70 -14.14
C CYS A 93 -8.02 0.00 -13.79
N PHE A 94 -8.96 -0.07 -14.71
CA PHE A 94 -10.36 0.20 -14.46
C PHE A 94 -11.11 -1.12 -14.28
N PHE A 95 -12.04 -1.14 -13.35
CA PHE A 95 -12.90 -2.29 -13.12
C PHE A 95 -14.27 -1.83 -12.66
N CYS A 96 -15.25 -2.71 -12.79
CA CYS A 96 -16.62 -2.45 -12.38
C CYS A 96 -16.97 -3.41 -11.24
N THR A 97 -17.58 -2.90 -10.19
CA THR A 97 -18.30 -3.72 -9.20
C THR A 97 -19.80 -3.57 -9.46
N HIS A 98 -20.65 -4.35 -8.80
CA HIS A 98 -22.11 -4.41 -9.05
C HIS A 98 -22.73 -3.08 -9.54
N ASP A 99 -22.69 -2.04 -8.70
CA ASP A 99 -23.28 -0.72 -8.98
C ASP A 99 -22.24 0.42 -9.07
N LYS A 100 -20.95 0.12 -9.23
CA LYS A 100 -19.88 1.13 -9.24
C LYS A 100 -18.91 0.96 -10.40
N ASP A 101 -18.36 2.08 -10.84
CA ASP A 101 -17.18 2.15 -11.68
C ASP A 101 -15.99 2.51 -10.81
N CYS A 102 -14.91 1.75 -10.92
CA CYS A 102 -13.74 1.89 -10.06
C CYS A 102 -12.46 2.03 -10.88
N VAL A 103 -11.49 2.72 -10.30
CA VAL A 103 -10.12 2.78 -10.78
C VAL A 103 -9.17 2.39 -9.65
N ARG A 104 -8.19 1.53 -9.94
CA ARG A 104 -7.09 1.22 -9.03
C ARG A 104 -5.90 2.11 -9.37
N ILE A 105 -5.43 2.82 -8.36
CA ILE A 105 -4.28 3.74 -8.46
C ILE A 105 -3.17 3.18 -7.59
N CYS A 106 -1.94 3.24 -8.09
CA CYS A 106 -0.73 2.89 -7.35
C CYS A 106 0.23 4.07 -7.36
N CYS A 107 0.66 4.52 -6.19
CA CYS A 107 1.60 5.63 -6.03
C CYS A 107 2.85 5.14 -5.30
N ALA A 108 4.02 5.61 -5.74
CA ALA A 108 5.30 5.26 -5.14
C ALA A 108 5.98 6.51 -4.54
N PHE A 109 6.54 6.37 -3.34
CA PHE A 109 7.15 7.44 -2.57
C PHE A 109 8.51 7.01 -2.02
N GLY A 110 9.41 7.97 -1.81
CA GLY A 110 10.79 7.72 -1.37
C GLY A 110 11.79 7.62 -2.52
N ARG A 111 13.07 7.49 -2.18
CA ARG A 111 14.19 7.53 -3.15
C ARG A 111 14.25 6.28 -4.03
N SER A 112 13.73 5.17 -3.53
CA SER A 112 13.69 3.88 -4.22
C SER A 112 12.31 3.21 -4.13
N SER A 113 11.24 4.01 -4.14
CA SER A 113 9.88 3.52 -3.88
C SER A 113 9.75 2.80 -2.53
N ASP A 114 10.44 3.34 -1.51
CA ASP A 114 10.47 2.84 -0.13
C ASP A 114 9.06 2.61 0.44
N VAL A 115 8.09 3.38 -0.04
CA VAL A 115 6.66 3.19 0.24
C VAL A 115 5.87 3.12 -1.06
N THR A 116 5.03 2.10 -1.19
CA THR A 116 4.04 2.00 -2.26
C THR A 116 2.64 1.96 -1.65
N VAL A 117 1.75 2.83 -2.14
CA VAL A 117 0.35 2.87 -1.72
C VAL A 117 -0.53 2.54 -2.92
N SER A 118 -1.39 1.55 -2.76
CA SER A 118 -2.42 1.23 -3.74
C SER A 118 -3.80 1.45 -3.12
N PHE A 119 -4.68 2.13 -3.84
CA PHE A 119 -6.04 2.39 -3.41
C PHE A 119 -7.00 2.41 -4.59
N ASP A 120 -8.26 2.13 -4.30
CA ASP A 120 -9.33 2.12 -5.28
C ASP A 120 -10.25 3.32 -5.05
N ILE A 121 -10.58 4.05 -6.11
CA ILE A 121 -11.65 5.04 -6.09
C ILE A 121 -12.83 4.46 -6.84
N CYS A 122 -13.97 4.30 -6.16
CA CYS A 122 -15.20 3.78 -6.73
C CYS A 122 -16.29 4.84 -6.71
N VAL A 123 -16.90 5.10 -7.87
CA VAL A 123 -18.03 6.01 -8.03
C VAL A 123 -19.28 5.21 -8.35
N LYS A 124 -20.40 5.54 -7.70
CA LYS A 124 -21.68 4.90 -8.00
C LYS A 124 -22.08 5.21 -9.45
N ARG A 125 -22.52 4.20 -10.18
CA ARG A 125 -23.08 4.38 -11.52
C ARG A 125 -24.34 5.22 -11.41
N ALA A 126 -24.43 6.28 -12.20
CA ALA A 126 -25.69 6.96 -12.38
C ALA A 126 -26.62 6.01 -13.14
N GLN A 127 -27.81 5.72 -12.61
CA GLN A 127 -28.80 4.88 -13.29
C GLN A 127 -29.21 5.46 -14.66
N ASP A 128 -28.99 6.76 -14.90
CA ASP A 128 -29.67 7.48 -16.00
C ASP A 128 -28.79 7.94 -17.19
N GLN A 129 -27.50 7.63 -17.29
CA GLN A 129 -26.67 8.21 -18.38
C GLN A 129 -25.97 7.22 -19.32
N CYS A 130 -25.90 5.93 -19.01
CA CYS A 130 -25.30 4.95 -19.94
C CYS A 130 -26.33 4.11 -20.73
N HIS A 131 -27.64 4.20 -20.42
CA HIS A 131 -28.69 3.56 -21.22
C HIS A 131 -29.10 4.36 -22.48
N ARG A 132 -28.50 5.54 -22.74
CA ARG A 132 -28.85 6.38 -23.89
C ARG A 132 -27.92 6.26 -25.11
N LYS A 133 -27.17 5.18 -25.24
CA LYS A 133 -26.64 4.76 -26.55
C LYS A 133 -26.76 3.24 -26.70
N SER A 134 -28.00 2.81 -26.91
CA SER A 134 -28.29 1.68 -27.78
C SER A 134 -27.51 1.90 -29.08
N TRP A 135 -26.54 1.03 -29.33
CA TRP A 135 -25.97 0.86 -30.65
C TRP A 135 -27.02 0.11 -31.46
N PHE A 136 -27.60 0.80 -32.44
CA PHE A 136 -28.04 0.18 -33.69
C PHE A 136 -26.81 -0.03 -34.57
#